data_AF-A0AAD7UHM5-F1
#
_entry.id   AF-A0AAD7UHM5-F1
#
_cell.length_a   1.000
_cell.length_b   1.000
_cell.length_c   1.000
_cell.angle_alpha   90.00
_cell.angle_beta   90.00
_cell.angle_gamma   90.00
#
_symmetry.space_group_name_H-M   'P 1'
#
loop_
_entity.id
_entity.type
_entity.pdbx_description
1 polymer ?
#
loop_
_entity_poly.entity_id
_entity_poly.type
_entity_poly.pdbx_seq_one_letter_code
_entity_poly.pdbx_strand_id
1 'polypeptide(L)' 'MGSIGGHALVALTSTLTMVQWLFTTQPKGWVMKFADREPIVFFSCLLGAVGMGMPLVVPPIRRRLGYSTSQIDGYQDD' A
#
# COMPACT_ATOMS: atom_id res chain seq x y z
N MET A 1 18.10 -18.87 4.92
CA MET A 1 16.84 -18.85 4.14
C MET A 1 15.74 -18.39 5.07
N GLY A 2 15.33 -17.13 4.96
CA GLY A 2 14.58 -16.41 6.00
C GLY A 2 13.11 -16.78 6.09
N SER A 3 12.62 -17.02 7.31
CA SER A 3 11.21 -17.30 7.64
C SER A 3 10.26 -16.12 7.37
N ILE A 4 10.78 -14.94 7.00
CA ILE A 4 10.03 -13.70 6.74
C ILE A 4 9.16 -13.80 5.48
N GLY A 5 9.56 -14.62 4.50
CA GLY A 5 8.80 -14.77 3.24
C GLY A 5 7.40 -15.37 3.43
N GLY A 6 7.25 -16.34 4.33
CA GLY A 6 5.96 -17.01 4.58
C GLY A 6 4.94 -16.10 5.28
N HIS A 7 5.37 -15.38 6.33
CA HIS A 7 4.51 -14.45 7.05
C HIS A 7 4.12 -13.23 6.20
N ALA A 8 5.06 -12.70 5.41
CA ALA A 8 4.78 -11.61 4.48
C ALA A 8 3.77 -12.04 3.40
N LEU A 9 3.92 -13.24 2.86
CA LEU A 9 2.96 -13.79 1.90
C LEU A 9 1.56 -13.91 2.51
N VAL A 10 1.45 -14.49 3.71
CA VAL A 10 0.17 -14.63 4.42
C VAL A 10 -0.45 -13.27 4.74
N ALA A 11 0.35 -12.29 5.17
CA ALA A 11 -0.13 -10.94 5.42
C ALA A 11 -0.64 -10.25 4.14
N LEU A 12 0.09 -10.42 3.02
CA LEU A 12 -0.31 -9.88 1.72
C LEU A 12 -1.57 -10.55 1.18
N THR A 13 -1.67 -11.88 1.26
CA THR A 13 -2.88 -12.58 0.79
C THR A 13 -4.09 -12.22 1.64
N SER A 14 -3.92 -12.09 2.95
CA SER A 14 -5.00 -11.76 3.88
C SER A 14 -5.51 -10.32 3.69
N THR A 15 -4.60 -9.38 3.44
CA THR A 15 -4.98 -7.99 3.15
C THR A 15 -5.68 -7.88 1.80
N LEU A 16 -5.21 -8.60 0.77
CA LEU A 16 -5.85 -8.61 -0.54
C LEU A 16 -7.26 -9.24 -0.52
N THR A 17 -7.46 -10.33 0.22
CA THR A 17 -8.79 -10.96 0.34
C THR A 17 -9.77 -10.07 1.10
N MET A 18 -9.32 -9.39 2.16
CA MET A 18 -10.14 -8.42 2.89
C MET A 18 -10.59 -7.26 1.99
N VAL A 19 -9.66 -6.71 1.19
CA VAL A 19 -9.95 -5.66 0.21
C VAL A 19 -10.96 -6.17 -0.81
N GLN A 20 -10.74 -7.35 -1.39
CA GLN A 20 -11.65 -7.92 -2.37
C GLN A 20 -13.06 -8.15 -1.80
N TRP A 21 -13.16 -8.63 -0.55
CA TRP A 21 -14.45 -8.83 0.12
C TRP A 21 -15.19 -7.51 0.32
N LEU A 22 -14.49 -6.44 0.70
CA LEU A 22 -15.07 -5.11 0.81
C LEU A 22 -15.66 -4.65 -0.54
N PHE A 23 -14.89 -4.72 -1.63
CA PHE A 23 -15.37 -4.21 -2.92
C PHE A 23 -16.45 -5.07 -3.59
N THR A 24 -16.51 -6.37 -3.28
CA THR A 24 -17.51 -7.28 -3.87
C THR A 24 -18.86 -7.28 -3.15
N THR A 25 -18.88 -6.95 -1.85
CA THR A 25 -20.11 -6.89 -1.06
C THR A 25 -20.81 -5.54 -1.14
N GLN A 26 -20.08 -4.46 -1.45
CA GLN A 26 -20.65 -3.13 -1.49
C GLN A 26 -21.41 -2.84 -2.80
N PRO A 27 -22.53 -2.09 -2.74
CA PRO A 27 -23.30 -1.73 -3.91
C PRO A 27 -22.53 -0.78 -4.84
N LYS A 28 -22.88 -0.79 -6.13
CA LYS A 28 -22.30 0.15 -7.11
C LYS A 28 -22.46 1.60 -6.63
N GLY A 29 -21.39 2.38 -6.71
CA GLY A 29 -21.37 3.77 -6.26
C GLY A 29 -21.25 3.96 -4.74
N TRP A 30 -21.02 2.90 -3.96
CA TRP A 30 -20.78 3.01 -2.51
C TRP A 30 -19.59 3.91 -2.18
N VAL A 31 -18.50 3.84 -2.95
CA VAL A 31 -17.31 4.67 -2.73
C VAL A 31 -17.64 6.17 -2.85
N MET A 32 -18.41 6.56 -3.87
CA MET A 32 -18.84 7.95 -4.04
C MET A 32 -19.77 8.38 -2.89
N LYS A 33 -20.74 7.53 -2.52
CA LYS A 33 -21.62 7.79 -1.36
C LYS A 33 -20.84 7.89 -0.04
N PHE A 34 -19.78 7.11 0.13
CA PHE A 34 -18.94 7.11 1.31
C PHE A 34 -18.07 8.38 1.38
N ALA A 35 -17.49 8.80 0.25
CA ALA A 35 -16.77 10.06 0.15
C ALA A 35 -17.68 11.27 0.44
N ASP A 36 -18.94 11.26 -0.01
CA ASP A 36 -19.90 12.35 0.25
C ASP A 36 -20.37 12.40 1.71
N ARG A 37 -20.53 11.25 2.37
CA ARG A 37 -21.05 11.16 3.75
C ARG A 37 -19.98 11.40 4.80
N GLU A 38 -18.79 10.83 4.60
CA GLU A 38 -17.70 10.82 5.60
C GLU A 38 -16.37 11.20 4.95
N PRO A 39 -16.23 12.46 4.47
CA PRO A 39 -15.07 12.86 3.67
C PRO A 39 -13.76 12.75 4.45
N ILE A 40 -13.75 13.10 5.74
CA ILE A 40 -12.54 13.05 6.58
C ILE A 40 -12.03 11.61 6.71
N VAL A 41 -12.93 10.65 6.94
CA VAL A 41 -12.56 9.24 7.09
C VAL A 41 -12.05 8.69 5.75
N PHE A 42 -12.77 8.98 4.66
CA PHE A 42 -12.38 8.56 3.32
C PHE A 42 -10.97 9.05 2.94
N PHE A 43 -10.71 10.36 3.07
CA PHE A 43 -9.39 10.91 2.74
C PHE A 43 -8.29 10.43 3.70
N SER A 44 -8.61 10.17 4.97
CA SER A 44 -7.64 9.60 5.92
C SER A 44 -7.23 8.18 5.51
N CYS A 45 -8.19 7.32 5.16
CA CYS A 45 -7.90 5.98 4.66
C CYS A 45 -7.16 6.03 3.32
N LEU A 46 -7.53 6.94 2.42
CA LEU A 46 -6.85 7.14 1.14
C LEU A 46 -5.39 7.55 1.34
N LEU A 47 -5.13 8.56 2.18
CA LEU A 47 -3.78 9.02 2.49
C LEU A 47 -2.95 7.92 3.17
N GLY A 48 -3.55 7.16 4.09
CA GLY A 48 -2.90 6.01 4.71
C GLY A 48 -2.51 4.94 3.69
N ALA A 49 -3.42 4.59 2.77
CA ALA A 49 -3.15 3.62 1.70
C ALA A 49 -2.04 4.09 0.75
N VAL A 50 -2.05 5.37 0.36
CA VAL A 50 -1.00 5.97 -0.46
C VAL A 50 0.34 5.95 0.29
N GLY A 51 0.34 6.32 1.58
CA GLY A 51 1.53 6.29 2.43
C GLY A 51 2.15 4.90 2.55
N MET A 52 1.33 3.87 2.76
CA MET A 52 1.81 2.48 2.78
C MET A 52 2.29 1.98 1.40
N GLY A 53 1.75 2.53 0.31
CA GLY A 53 2.17 2.20 -1.06
C GLY A 53 3.47 2.88 -1.50
N MET A 54 3.82 4.02 -0.91
CA MET A 54 5.01 4.80 -1.30
C MET A 54 6.32 3.99 -1.26
N PRO A 55 6.64 3.20 -0.22
CA PRO A 55 7.86 2.39 -0.20
C PRO A 55 7.96 1.34 -1.32
N LEU A 56 6.83 0.90 -1.87
CA LEU A 56 6.81 -0.08 -2.97
C LEU A 56 7.03 0.58 -4.33
N VAL A 57 6.56 1.81 -4.52
CA VAL A 57 6.52 2.49 -5.83
C VAL A 57 7.63 3.54 -5.97
N VAL A 58 7.95 4.28 -4.90
CA VAL A 58 8.89 5.41 -4.95
C VAL A 58 10.35 4.96 -5.16
N PRO A 59 10.92 3.99 -4.42
CA PRO A 59 12.30 3.54 -4.64
C PRO A 59 12.61 3.06 -6.06
N PRO A 60 11.80 2.18 -6.70
CA PRO A 60 12.12 1.74 -8.05
C PRO A 60 12.02 2.86 -9.07
N ILE A 61 11.11 3.83 -8.90
CA ILE A 61 11.05 5.03 -9.76
C ILE A 61 12.31 5.89 -9.57
N ARG A 62 12.72 6.13 -8.33
CA ARG A 62 13.91 6.94 -8.02
C ARG A 62 15.20 6.33 -8.58
N ARG A 63 15.34 5.00 -8.50
CA ARG A 63 16.49 4.28 -9.10
C ARG A 63 16.55 4.45 -10.63
N ARG A 64 15.41 4.41 -11.31
CA ARG A 64 15.33 4.63 -12.76
C ARG A 64 15.70 6.06 -13.18
N LEU A 65 15.52 7.03 -12.30
CA LEU A 65 15.89 8.42 -12.49
C LEU A 65 17.34 8.73 -12.07
N GLY A 66 18.11 7.73 -11.62
CA GLY A 66 19.50 7.89 -11.21
C GLY A 66 19.69 8.52 -9.81
N TYR A 67 18.62 8.62 -9.00
CA TYR A 67 18.71 9.16 -7.65
C TYR A 67 19.04 8.06 -6.63
N SER A 68 19.96 8.35 -5.70
CA SER A 68 20.36 7.41 -4.64
C SER A 68 19.20 7.07 -3.69
N THR A 69 18.98 5.77 -3.44
CA THR A 69 17.98 5.23 -2.48
C THR A 69 18.60 4.73 -1.17
N SER A 70 19.81 5.15 -0.81
CA SER A 70 20.56 4.64 0.36
C SER A 70 19.81 4.69 1.70
N GLN A 71 18.89 5.65 1.88
CA GLN A 71 18.06 5.73 3.09
C GLN A 71 17.06 4.57 3.26
N ILE A 72 16.69 3.91 2.15
CA ILE A 72 15.70 2.81 2.14
C ILE A 72 16.38 1.45 2.03
N ASP A 73 17.56 1.38 1.39
CA ASP A 73 18.31 0.13 1.21
C ASP A 73 19.25 -0.21 2.38
N GLY A 74 19.49 0.73 3.30
CA GLY A 74 20.54 0.61 4.30
C GLY A 74 21.90 1.01 3.71
N TYR A 75 22.85 1.40 4.57
CA TYR A 75 24.20 1.74 4.13
C TYR A 75 24.78 0.56 3.36
N GLN A 76 25.09 0.78 2.09
CA GLN A 76 25.75 -0.21 1.25
C GLN A 76 27.25 0.01 1.46
N ASP A 77 27.89 -0.83 2.28
CA ASP A 77 29.35 -0.89 2.36
C ASP A 77 29.85 -1.54 1.06
N ASP A 78 30.39 -0.75 0.15
CA ASP A 78 31.32 -1.20 -0.91
C ASP A 78 32.76 -1.36 -0.39
#